data_AF-A0A353PXG3-F1
#
_entry.id   AF-A0A353PXG3-F1
#
_cell.length_a   1.000
_cell.length_b   1.000
_cell.length_c   1.000
_cell.angle_alpha   90.00
_cell.angle_beta   90.00
_cell.angle_gamma   90.00
#
_symmetry.space_group_name_H-M   'P 1'
#
loop_
_entity.id
_entity.type
_entity.pdbx_description
1 polymer ?
#
loop_
_entity_poly.entity_id
_entity_poly.type
_entity_poly.pdbx_seq_one_letter_code
_entity_poly.pdbx_strand_id
1 'polypeptide(L)'
;SPTELQIPSYLESQILKPLGIAYTSVEQLDDVIGDLDILYMTRVQKERFFNEQDYIRLKDSYILDAEKMKGARKNLIVMHPLPRVNEISPEVDSDPRAVYFKQVEFGMYARMALIAKLTGAI
;
A
#
# COMPACT_ATOMS: atom_id res chain seq x y z
N SER A 1 -7.46 2.00 8.08
CA SER A 1 -6.31 2.72 8.68
C SER A 1 -6.71 3.25 10.04
N PRO A 2 -5.76 3.51 10.96
CA PRO A 2 -6.05 4.21 12.21
C PRO A 2 -6.67 5.56 11.90
N THR A 3 -7.49 6.08 12.82
CA THR A 3 -8.11 7.40 12.71
C THR A 3 -7.06 8.49 12.48
N GLU A 4 -5.89 8.37 13.09
CA GLU A 4 -4.78 9.31 12.99
C GLU A 4 -4.08 9.31 11.62
N LEU A 5 -4.27 8.27 10.80
CA LEU A 5 -3.60 8.08 9.50
C LEU A 5 -4.61 7.89 8.36
N GLN A 6 -5.83 8.40 8.53
CA GLN A 6 -6.83 8.43 7.46
C GLN A 6 -6.35 9.30 6.29
N ILE A 7 -6.93 9.05 5.11
CA ILE A 7 -6.66 9.88 3.94
C ILE A 7 -7.04 11.34 4.23
N PRO A 8 -6.30 12.33 3.71
CA PRO A 8 -6.66 13.73 3.89
C PRO A 8 -8.08 14.05 3.40
N SER A 9 -8.84 14.81 4.19
CA SER A 9 -10.25 15.16 3.89
C SER A 9 -10.45 15.94 2.58
N TYR A 10 -9.41 16.62 2.10
CA TYR A 10 -9.46 17.28 0.79
C TYR A 10 -9.57 16.28 -0.37
N LEU A 11 -8.99 15.08 -0.26
CA LEU A 11 -9.14 14.04 -1.28
C LEU A 11 -10.60 13.60 -1.39
N GLU A 12 -11.26 13.39 -0.26
CA GLU A 12 -12.67 13.01 -0.23
C GLU A 12 -13.56 14.13 -0.80
N SER A 13 -13.39 15.35 -0.31
CA SER A 13 -14.27 16.48 -0.64
C SER A 13 -14.04 17.05 -2.04
N GLN A 14 -12.81 17.02 -2.56
CA GLN A 14 -12.46 17.68 -3.83
C GLN A 14 -12.26 16.69 -4.98
N ILE A 15 -12.02 15.40 -4.70
CA ILE A 15 -11.74 14.40 -5.74
C ILE A 15 -12.80 13.29 -5.72
N LEU A 16 -12.92 12.54 -4.62
CA LEU A 16 -13.76 11.33 -4.61
C LEU A 16 -15.24 11.66 -4.78
N LYS A 17 -15.78 12.58 -3.96
CA LYS A 17 -17.20 12.95 -4.02
C LYS A 17 -17.59 13.65 -5.33
N PRO A 18 -16.84 14.67 -5.82
CA PRO A 18 -17.18 15.34 -7.08
C PRO A 18 -17.15 14.42 -8.31
N LEU A 19 -16.26 13.42 -8.31
CA LEU A 19 -16.16 12.44 -9.39
C LEU A 19 -17.08 11.22 -9.22
N GLY A 20 -17.85 11.15 -8.13
CA GLY A 20 -18.73 10.01 -7.84
C GLY A 20 -17.98 8.69 -7.62
N ILE A 21 -16.72 8.73 -7.17
CA ILE A 21 -15.91 7.55 -6.91
C ILE A 21 -16.35 6.95 -5.57
N ALA A 22 -16.85 5.71 -5.61
CA ALA A 22 -17.21 4.98 -4.40
C ALA A 22 -15.95 4.64 -3.59
N TYR A 23 -16.02 4.83 -2.29
CA TYR A 23 -14.97 4.46 -1.35
C TYR A 23 -15.58 3.95 -0.04
N THR A 24 -14.80 3.18 0.71
CA THR A 24 -15.16 2.72 2.05
C THR A 24 -13.90 2.76 2.91
N SER A 25 -14.03 3.34 4.10
CA SER A 25 -12.97 3.38 5.10
C SER A 25 -13.21 2.29 6.11
N VAL A 26 -12.23 1.41 6.28
CA VAL A 26 -12.26 0.32 7.26
C VAL A 26 -11.08 0.39 8.19
N GLU A 27 -11.27 -0.10 9.41
CA GLU A 27 -10.22 -0.13 10.43
C GLU A 27 -9.42 -1.42 10.40
N GLN A 28 -10.01 -2.56 10.03
CA GLN A 28 -9.34 -3.85 9.97
C GLN A 28 -9.19 -4.33 8.52
N LEU A 29 -7.99 -4.83 8.18
CA LEU A 29 -7.74 -5.41 6.85
C LEU A 29 -8.53 -6.70 6.65
N ASP A 30 -8.68 -7.50 7.71
CA ASP A 30 -9.29 -8.83 7.65
C ASP A 30 -10.77 -8.77 7.22
N ASP A 31 -11.45 -7.65 7.49
CA ASP A 31 -12.84 -7.41 7.09
C ASP A 31 -13.03 -7.30 5.58
N VAL A 32 -11.97 -6.93 4.84
CA VAL A 32 -12.07 -6.60 3.40
C VAL A 32 -11.10 -7.39 2.52
N ILE A 33 -10.10 -8.06 3.08
CA ILE A 33 -9.01 -8.69 2.31
C ILE A 33 -9.52 -9.74 1.29
N GLY A 34 -10.64 -10.39 1.57
CA GLY A 34 -11.31 -11.33 0.68
C GLY A 34 -11.97 -10.70 -0.55
N ASP A 35 -12.12 -9.37 -0.56
CA ASP A 35 -12.76 -8.63 -1.65
C ASP A 35 -11.81 -7.81 -2.51
N LEU A 36 -10.53 -7.73 -2.12
CA LEU A 36 -9.54 -6.93 -2.82
C LEU A 36 -8.98 -7.66 -4.05
N ASP A 37 -8.84 -6.91 -5.14
CA ASP A 37 -8.04 -7.33 -6.29
C ASP A 37 -6.59 -6.81 -6.19
N ILE A 38 -6.40 -5.64 -5.57
CA ILE A 38 -5.08 -5.04 -5.28
C ILE A 38 -5.03 -4.61 -3.82
N LEU A 39 -3.98 -5.01 -3.11
CA LEU A 39 -3.62 -4.54 -1.78
C LEU A 39 -2.34 -3.71 -1.88
N TYR A 40 -2.47 -2.38 -1.84
CA TYR A 40 -1.34 -1.46 -1.86
C TYR A 40 -0.96 -1.07 -0.43
N MET A 41 0.03 -1.76 0.11
CA MET A 41 0.54 -1.53 1.46
C MET A 41 1.47 -0.32 1.49
N THR A 42 1.55 0.36 2.64
CA THR A 42 2.50 1.47 2.87
C THR A 42 3.14 1.35 4.24
N ARG A 43 4.36 1.86 4.38
CA ARG A 43 5.02 1.99 5.68
C ARG A 43 4.36 3.09 6.52
N VAL A 44 4.28 2.86 7.84
CA VAL A 44 4.02 3.96 8.79
C VAL A 44 5.25 4.88 8.79
N GLN A 45 5.04 6.13 8.40
CA GLN A 45 6.12 7.11 8.21
C GLN A 45 6.53 7.72 9.56
N LYS A 46 7.51 7.11 10.24
CA LYS A 46 8.07 7.57 11.54
C LYS A 46 8.35 9.08 11.53
N GLU A 47 8.88 9.60 10.44
CA GLU A 47 9.25 11.00 10.27
C GLU A 47 8.08 12.00 10.31
N ARG A 48 6.83 11.53 10.25
CA ARG A 48 5.62 12.36 10.35
C ARG A 48 5.06 12.47 11.77
N PHE A 49 5.62 11.75 12.73
CA PHE A 49 5.18 11.77 14.13
C PHE A 49 6.01 12.74 14.95
N PHE A 50 5.33 13.54 15.77
CA PHE A 50 5.99 14.42 16.75
C PHE A 50 6.44 13.65 18.01
N ASN A 51 5.75 12.55 18.35
CA ASN A 51 6.04 11.70 19.50
C ASN A 51 6.36 10.27 19.03
N GLU A 52 7.49 9.73 19.50
CA GLU A 52 7.91 8.35 19.21
C GLU A 52 6.94 7.30 19.76
N GLN A 53 6.25 7.57 20.87
CA GLN A 53 5.28 6.65 21.46
C GLN A 53 4.06 6.43 20.55
N ASP A 54 3.59 7.47 19.86
CA ASP A 54 2.48 7.35 18.90
C ASP A 54 2.89 6.52 17.69
N TYR A 55 4.14 6.70 17.20
CA TYR A 55 4.69 5.85 16.16
C TYR A 55 4.74 4.37 16.60
N ILE A 56 5.27 4.08 17.79
CA ILE A 56 5.37 2.70 18.30
C ILE A 56 3.98 2.07 18.42
N ARG A 57 2.96 2.83 18.86
CA ARG A 57 1.58 2.35 18.95
C ARG A 57 1.01 1.96 17.58
N LEU A 58 1.34 2.73 16.53
CA LEU A 58 0.72 2.57 15.21
C LEU A 58 1.52 1.71 14.23
N LYS A 59 2.84 1.57 14.40
CA LYS A 59 3.72 0.88 13.44
C LYS A 59 3.38 -0.60 13.25
N ASP A 60 2.83 -1.25 14.28
CA ASP A 60 2.49 -2.67 14.27
C ASP A 60 0.98 -2.90 14.09
N SER A 61 0.19 -1.85 13.81
CA SER A 61 -1.27 -1.97 13.68
C SER A 61 -1.72 -2.67 12.40
N TYR A 62 -0.88 -2.71 11.37
CA TYR A 62 -1.20 -3.32 10.07
C TYR A 62 -0.03 -4.14 9.56
N ILE A 63 0.11 -5.33 10.12
CA ILE A 63 1.05 -6.34 9.64
C ILE A 63 0.29 -7.28 8.70
N LEU A 64 0.80 -7.44 7.49
CA LEU A 64 0.38 -8.48 6.56
C LEU A 64 1.28 -9.71 6.75
N ASP A 65 0.67 -10.83 7.10
CA ASP A 65 1.34 -12.11 7.36
C ASP A 65 0.72 -13.24 6.49
N ALA A 66 1.32 -14.43 6.55
CA ALA A 66 0.84 -15.59 5.80
C ALA A 66 -0.59 -16.01 6.20
N GLU A 67 -0.99 -15.81 7.46
CA GLU A 67 -2.33 -16.18 7.94
C GLU A 67 -3.41 -15.30 7.31
N LYS A 68 -3.22 -13.97 7.29
CA LYS A 68 -4.15 -13.03 6.63
C LYS A 68 -4.24 -13.31 5.14
N MET A 69 -3.12 -13.64 4.50
CA MET A 69 -3.09 -14.01 3.09
C MET A 69 -3.92 -15.25 2.75
N LYS A 70 -4.33 -16.08 3.72
CA LYS A 70 -5.28 -17.19 3.49
C LYS A 70 -6.70 -16.69 3.21
N GLY A 71 -7.09 -15.56 3.79
CA GLY A 71 -8.40 -14.92 3.55
C GLY A 71 -8.45 -14.14 2.24
N ALA A 72 -7.30 -13.83 1.64
CA ALA A 72 -7.20 -13.09 0.39
C ALA A 72 -7.65 -13.91 -0.83
N ARG A 73 -8.17 -13.21 -1.86
CA ARG A 73 -8.46 -13.82 -3.17
C ARG A 73 -7.20 -14.44 -3.78
N LYS A 74 -7.39 -15.50 -4.57
CA LYS A 74 -6.30 -16.20 -5.27
C LYS A 74 -5.58 -15.30 -6.30
N ASN A 75 -6.29 -14.31 -6.84
CA ASN A 75 -5.80 -13.35 -7.82
C ASN A 75 -5.45 -11.98 -7.21
N LEU A 76 -5.47 -11.83 -5.88
CA LEU A 76 -5.03 -10.59 -5.23
C LEU A 76 -3.60 -10.26 -5.66
N ILE A 77 -3.31 -8.98 -5.90
CA ILE A 77 -1.95 -8.48 -6.11
C ILE A 77 -1.53 -7.63 -4.91
N VAL A 78 -0.43 -8.00 -4.26
CA VAL A 78 0.14 -7.24 -3.15
C VAL A 78 1.27 -6.35 -3.64
N MET A 79 1.11 -5.04 -3.47
CA MET A 79 2.05 -4.00 -3.88
C MET A 79 2.58 -3.22 -2.67
N HIS A 80 3.77 -2.66 -2.80
CA HIS A 80 4.40 -1.85 -1.76
C HIS A 80 5.45 -0.93 -2.38
N PRO A 81 5.47 0.38 -2.05
CA PRO A 81 6.42 1.33 -2.64
C PRO A 81 7.87 1.14 -2.16
N LEU A 82 8.06 0.45 -1.04
CA LEU A 82 9.34 0.23 -0.34
C LEU A 82 10.02 1.54 0.15
N PRO A 83 11.01 1.46 1.07
CA PRO A 83 11.39 0.28 1.85
C PRO A 83 10.27 -0.15 2.79
N ARG A 84 10.22 -1.45 3.12
CA ARG A 84 9.33 -1.95 4.18
C ARG A 84 10.06 -2.06 5.52
N VAL A 85 9.32 -1.96 6.62
CA VAL A 85 9.87 -2.18 7.97
C VAL A 85 9.34 -3.49 8.54
N ASN A 86 8.08 -3.50 8.99
CA ASN A 86 7.43 -4.64 9.65
C ASN A 86 6.01 -4.90 9.11
N GLU A 87 5.47 -3.98 8.32
CA GLU A 87 4.10 -3.99 7.81
C GLU A 87 3.83 -5.16 6.84
N ILE A 88 4.86 -5.80 6.29
CA ILE A 88 4.75 -7.04 5.51
C ILE A 88 5.77 -8.04 6.06
N SER A 89 5.29 -9.16 6.58
CA SER A 89 6.12 -10.26 7.08
C SER A 89 6.95 -10.87 5.94
N PRO A 90 8.24 -11.21 6.16
CA PRO A 90 9.09 -11.82 5.13
C PRO A 90 8.57 -13.13 4.54
N GLU A 91 7.71 -13.85 5.25
CA GLU A 91 7.10 -15.09 4.74
C GLU A 91 6.19 -14.83 3.51
N VAL A 92 5.61 -13.63 3.42
CA VAL A 92 4.75 -13.20 2.31
C VAL A 92 5.56 -13.04 1.01
N ASP A 93 6.89 -12.92 1.07
CA ASP A 93 7.78 -12.81 -0.10
C ASP A 93 7.66 -14.02 -1.03
N SER A 94 7.38 -15.19 -0.44
CA SER A 94 7.24 -16.44 -1.16
C SER A 94 5.86 -16.61 -1.81
N ASP A 95 4.88 -15.77 -1.46
CA ASP A 95 3.56 -15.82 -2.05
C ASP A 95 3.60 -15.27 -3.49
N PRO A 96 3.10 -16.01 -4.50
CA PRO A 96 3.12 -15.56 -5.90
C PRO A 96 2.35 -14.25 -6.15
N ARG A 97 1.46 -13.86 -5.22
CA ARG A 97 0.69 -12.62 -5.24
C ARG A 97 1.50 -11.39 -4.81
N ALA A 98 2.64 -11.60 -4.14
CA ALA A 98 3.54 -10.53 -3.73
C ALA A 98 4.39 -10.05 -4.91
N VAL A 99 4.09 -8.84 -5.42
CA VAL A 99 4.75 -8.31 -6.63
C VAL A 99 5.60 -7.07 -6.38
N TYR A 100 5.77 -6.63 -5.14
CA TYR A 100 6.51 -5.40 -4.84
C TYR A 100 7.98 -5.40 -5.31
N PHE A 101 8.65 -6.56 -5.44
CA PHE A 101 9.97 -6.62 -6.09
C PHE A 101 9.89 -6.44 -7.61
N LYS A 102 8.90 -7.06 -8.28
CA LYS A 102 8.63 -6.82 -9.71
C LYS A 102 8.24 -5.36 -9.95
N GLN A 103 7.50 -4.75 -9.04
CA GLN A 103 7.13 -3.33 -9.08
C GLN A 103 8.37 -2.42 -9.11
N VAL A 104 9.43 -2.73 -8.35
CA VAL A 104 10.71 -1.98 -8.40
C VAL A 104 11.36 -2.10 -9.77
N GLU A 105 11.40 -3.30 -10.33
CA GLU A 105 11.93 -3.53 -11.68
C GLU A 105 11.13 -2.75 -12.73
N PHE A 106 9.80 -2.80 -12.66
CA PHE A 106 8.93 -2.03 -13.55
C PHE A 106 9.13 -0.52 -13.40
N GLY A 107 9.46 -0.05 -12.19
CA GLY A 107 9.87 1.33 -11.95
C GLY A 107 11.14 1.73 -12.68
N MET A 108 12.09 0.82 -12.92
CA MET A 108 13.26 1.07 -13.78
C MET A 108 12.82 1.28 -15.24
N TYR A 109 12.03 0.36 -15.80
CA TYR A 109 11.59 0.47 -17.20
C TYR A 109 10.71 1.71 -17.44
N ALA A 110 9.81 2.02 -16.51
CA ALA A 110 8.98 3.23 -16.59
C ALA A 110 9.84 4.51 -16.63
N ARG A 111 10.90 4.57 -15.81
CA ARG A 111 11.84 5.71 -15.82
C ARG A 111 12.67 5.76 -17.09
N MET A 112 13.14 4.63 -17.61
CA MET A 112 13.84 4.57 -18.89
C MET A 112 12.96 5.11 -20.03
N ALA A 113 11.71 4.66 -20.10
CA ALA A 113 10.75 5.13 -21.11
C ALA A 113 10.49 6.63 -20.98
N LEU A 114 10.29 7.12 -19.75
CA LEU A 114 10.07 8.54 -19.49
C LEU A 114 11.29 9.39 -19.90
N ILE A 115 12.51 8.97 -19.54
CA ILE A 115 13.74 9.68 -19.90
C ILE A 115 13.91 9.67 -21.42
N ALA A 116 13.80 8.51 -22.06
CA ALA A 116 13.94 8.39 -23.51
C ALA A 116 12.93 9.28 -24.25
N LYS A 117 11.69 9.36 -23.74
CA LYS A 117 10.66 10.23 -24.33
C LYS A 117 10.99 11.71 -24.18
N LEU A 118 11.43 12.12 -23.00
CA LEU A 118 11.74 13.52 -22.70
C LEU A 118 13.01 14.01 -23.42
N THR A 119 13.96 13.12 -23.69
CA THR A 119 15.19 13.46 -24.43
C THR A 119 15.08 13.28 -25.94
N GLY A 120 13.94 12.81 -26.44
CA GLY A 120 13.70 12.59 -27.88
C GLY A 120 14.41 11.36 -28.44
N ALA A 121 14.83 10.41 -27.59
CA ALA A 121 15.33 9.11 -28.03
C ALA A 121 14.19 8.19 -28.53
N ILE A 122 12.93 8.45 -28.13
CA ILE A 122 11.67 7.87 -28.62
C ILE A 122 10.51 8.88 -28.64
#